data_AF-A0A7Y5QGA9-F1
#
_entry.id   AF-A0A7Y5QGA9-F1
#
_cell.length_a   1.000
_cell.length_b   1.000
_cell.length_c   1.000
_cell.angle_alpha   90.00
_cell.angle_beta   90.00
_cell.angle_gamma   90.00
#
_symmetry.space_group_name_H-M   'P 1'
#
loop_
_entity.id
_entity.type
_entity.pdbx_description
1 polymer ?
#
loop_
_entity_poly.entity_id
_entity_poly.type
_entity_poly.pdbx_seq_one_letter_code
_entity_poly.pdbx_strand_id
1 'polypeptide(L)'
;MTTHDSREEGRYEQVILAVFFRHYTEGLGYFEFHKDEVLGVGQVELDALYAGVDTGGQIYVLPIEAKSRSDHEMIGRVQVAQMVKSARQDFPGFIRRPLAVKMLADDSIGIVEFSDQAEPDALSIHAVRRYRLIRQRV
;
A
#
# COMPACT_ATOMS: atom_id res chain seq x y z
N MET A 1 -4.18 10.02 -28.00
CA MET A 1 -4.28 9.07 -26.88
C MET A 1 -3.21 9.49 -25.90
N THR A 2 -3.58 10.34 -24.95
CA THR A 2 -2.67 10.91 -23.93
C THR A 2 -2.18 9.77 -23.05
N THR A 3 -0.88 9.51 -23.08
CA THR A 3 -0.20 8.65 -22.10
C THR A 3 -0.24 9.40 -20.78
N HIS A 4 -1.21 9.09 -19.91
CA HIS A 4 -1.13 9.52 -18.52
C HIS A 4 0.09 8.86 -17.89
N ASP A 5 0.95 9.68 -17.28
CA ASP A 5 2.14 9.22 -16.58
C ASP A 5 1.68 8.55 -15.27
N SER A 6 1.80 7.24 -15.19
CA SER A 6 1.40 6.44 -14.01
C SER A 6 2.06 6.95 -12.72
N ARG A 7 3.19 7.67 -12.83
CA ARG A 7 3.89 8.34 -11.73
C ARG A 7 3.09 9.48 -11.11
N GLU A 8 2.34 10.24 -11.91
CA GLU A 8 1.49 11.31 -11.38
C GLU A 8 0.27 10.73 -10.66
N GLU A 9 -0.34 9.66 -11.18
CA GLU A 9 -1.48 8.98 -10.57
C GLU A 9 -1.15 8.46 -9.15
N GLY A 10 -0.02 7.76 -8.98
CA GLY A 10 0.39 7.24 -7.67
C GLY A 10 0.65 8.34 -6.63
N ARG A 11 1.14 9.51 -7.05
CA ARG A 11 1.34 10.66 -6.14
C ARG A 11 0.01 11.25 -5.67
N TYR A 12 -0.99 11.37 -6.56
CA TYR A 12 -2.30 11.89 -6.18
C TYR A 12 -3.01 10.97 -5.19
N GLU A 13 -2.95 9.65 -5.38
CA GLU A 13 -3.52 8.69 -4.45
C GLU A 13 -2.91 8.83 -3.04
N GLN A 14 -1.59 8.93 -2.95
CA GLN A 14 -0.89 9.09 -1.68
C GLN A 14 -1.25 10.40 -0.97
N VAL A 15 -1.39 11.49 -1.73
CA VAL A 15 -1.85 12.79 -1.21
C VAL A 15 -3.29 12.70 -0.69
N ILE A 16 -4.21 12.11 -1.46
CA ILE A 16 -5.61 11.92 -1.06
C ILE A 16 -5.67 11.11 0.24
N LEU A 17 -4.92 10.02 0.32
CA LEU A 17 -4.87 9.18 1.51
C LEU A 17 -4.29 9.91 2.72
N ALA A 18 -3.20 10.66 2.57
CA ALA A 18 -2.60 11.42 3.68
C ALA A 18 -3.56 12.45 4.25
N VAL A 19 -4.25 13.18 3.37
CA VAL A 19 -5.27 14.15 3.72
C VAL A 19 -6.47 13.47 4.39
N PHE A 20 -7.01 12.42 3.78
CA PHE A 20 -8.11 11.64 4.34
C PHE A 20 -7.79 11.17 5.76
N PHE A 21 -6.64 10.54 5.97
CA PHE A 21 -6.28 9.98 7.26
C PHE A 21 -6.03 11.04 8.33
N ARG A 22 -5.49 12.20 7.97
CA ARG A 22 -5.29 13.31 8.91
C ARG A 22 -6.60 13.85 9.47
N HIS A 23 -7.65 13.88 8.65
CA HIS A 23 -8.92 14.53 8.99
C HIS A 23 -10.05 13.57 9.34
N TYR A 24 -9.95 12.30 8.96
CA TYR A 24 -11.02 11.32 9.14
C TYR A 24 -11.41 11.16 10.62
N THR A 25 -12.71 11.25 10.85
CA THR A 25 -13.38 10.84 12.08
C THR A 25 -14.66 10.09 11.72
N GLU A 26 -15.12 9.19 12.58
CA GLU A 26 -16.37 8.46 12.34
C GLU A 26 -17.54 9.43 12.16
N GLY A 27 -18.32 9.24 11.10
CA GLY A 27 -19.46 10.11 10.76
C GLY A 27 -19.11 11.39 9.98
N LEU A 28 -17.84 11.60 9.62
CA LEU A 28 -17.42 12.77 8.85
C LEU A 28 -17.89 12.69 7.39
N GLY A 29 -18.79 13.60 7.00
CA GLY A 29 -19.27 13.69 5.62
C GLY A 29 -18.42 14.57 4.70
N TYR A 30 -17.60 15.46 5.26
CA TYR A 30 -16.80 16.44 4.52
C TYR A 30 -15.74 17.10 5.43
N PHE A 31 -14.61 17.52 4.86
CA PHE A 31 -13.62 18.38 5.52
C PHE A 31 -12.85 19.23 4.48
N GLU A 32 -12.30 20.35 4.94
CA GLU A 32 -11.38 21.20 4.17
C GLU A 32 -9.93 20.92 4.59
N PHE A 33 -8.99 21.11 3.67
CA PHE A 33 -7.55 20.98 3.94
C PHE A 33 -6.76 22.00 3.13
N HIS A 34 -5.59 22.38 3.62
CA HIS A 34 -4.72 23.36 3.00
C HIS A 34 -3.62 22.70 2.13
N LYS A 35 -3.05 23.46 1.19
CA LYS A 35 -2.03 22.94 0.25
C LYS A 35 -0.70 22.60 0.93
N ASP A 36 -0.36 23.25 2.02
CA ASP A 36 0.84 22.95 2.81
C ASP A 36 0.76 21.57 3.48
N GLU A 37 -0.44 21.08 3.77
CA GLU A 37 -0.70 19.75 4.31
C GLU A 37 -0.30 18.60 3.38
N VAL A 38 -0.11 18.89 2.09
CA VAL A 38 0.27 17.90 1.06
C VAL A 38 1.74 18.00 0.65
N LEU A 39 2.50 18.96 1.21
CA LEU A 39 3.91 19.13 0.87
C LEU A 39 4.75 17.99 1.44
N GLY A 40 5.51 17.33 0.57
CA GLY A 40 6.41 16.24 0.96
C GLY A 40 5.79 14.84 0.95
N VAL A 41 4.46 14.71 0.79
CA VAL A 41 3.78 13.42 0.64
C VAL A 41 4.01 12.86 -0.76
N GLY A 42 4.26 11.55 -0.85
CA GLY A 42 4.41 10.86 -2.14
C GLY A 42 5.71 11.18 -2.87
N GLN A 43 6.78 11.43 -2.12
CA GLN A 43 8.13 11.57 -2.67
C GLN A 43 8.81 10.23 -3.01
N VAL A 44 8.19 9.09 -2.70
CA VAL A 44 8.73 7.76 -2.98
C VAL A 44 7.70 6.90 -3.72
N GLU A 45 8.16 6.15 -4.73
CA GLU A 45 7.32 5.27 -5.54
C GLU A 45 6.92 4.01 -4.75
N LEU A 46 5.61 3.80 -4.65
CA LEU A 46 4.98 2.55 -4.23
C LEU A 46 4.21 2.02 -5.45
N ASP A 47 4.08 0.70 -5.58
CA ASP A 47 3.26 0.14 -6.66
C ASP A 47 1.77 0.46 -6.43
N ALA A 48 1.33 0.40 -5.17
CA ALA A 48 0.03 0.91 -4.74
C ALA A 48 -0.01 1.19 -3.24
N LEU A 49 -0.96 2.02 -2.81
CA LEU A 49 -1.25 2.27 -1.40
C LEU A 49 -2.76 2.21 -1.18
N TYR A 50 -3.21 1.35 -0.27
CA TYR A 50 -4.64 1.27 0.07
C TYR A 50 -4.90 1.65 1.52
N ALA A 51 -6.14 2.05 1.78
CA ALA A 51 -6.70 2.27 3.10
C ALA A 51 -7.75 1.21 3.41
N GLY A 52 -7.74 0.67 4.62
CA GLY A 52 -8.81 -0.17 5.13
C GLY A 52 -9.33 0.35 6.46
N VAL A 53 -10.62 0.22 6.70
CA VAL A 53 -11.23 0.45 8.02
C VAL A 53 -11.88 -0.85 8.43
N ASP A 54 -11.55 -1.35 9.62
CA ASP A 54 -12.21 -2.55 10.15
C ASP A 54 -13.56 -2.22 10.82
N THR A 55 -14.24 -3.26 11.31
CA THR A 55 -15.54 -3.11 11.98
C THR A 55 -15.50 -2.33 13.29
N GLY A 56 -14.30 -2.11 13.86
CA GLY A 56 -14.09 -1.30 15.05
C GLY A 56 -13.71 0.15 14.73
N GLY A 57 -13.70 0.55 13.45
CA GLY A 57 -13.27 1.88 13.03
C GLY A 57 -11.75 2.05 13.00
N GLN A 58 -10.97 0.99 13.24
CA GLN A 58 -9.51 1.08 13.17
C GLN A 58 -9.09 1.20 11.71
N ILE A 59 -8.30 2.23 11.46
CA ILE A 59 -7.73 2.54 10.16
C ILE A 59 -6.42 1.79 9.97
N TYR A 60 -6.24 1.24 8.77
CA TYR A 60 -5.02 0.58 8.31
C TYR A 60 -4.53 1.20 7.00
N VAL A 61 -3.22 1.38 6.92
CA VAL A 61 -2.51 1.71 5.68
C VAL A 61 -1.89 0.43 5.14
N LEU A 62 -2.16 0.11 3.87
CA LEU A 62 -1.76 -1.12 3.21
C LEU A 62 -0.84 -0.78 2.03
N PRO A 63 0.46 -0.52 2.29
CA PRO A 63 1.40 -0.30 1.19
C PRO A 63 1.67 -1.63 0.49
N ILE A 64 1.63 -1.61 -0.85
CA ILE A 64 1.71 -2.79 -1.69
C ILE A 64 2.97 -2.74 -2.56
N GLU A 65 3.75 -3.83 -2.54
CA GLU A 65 4.75 -4.16 -3.56
C GLU A 65 4.15 -5.27 -4.44
N ALA A 66 3.96 -5.01 -5.72
CA ALA A 66 3.35 -5.92 -6.67
C ALA A 66 4.38 -6.44 -7.68
N LYS A 67 4.52 -7.76 -7.77
CA LYS A 67 5.38 -8.42 -8.77
C LYS A 67 4.56 -9.19 -9.79
N SER A 68 5.04 -9.16 -11.03
CA SER A 68 4.44 -9.91 -12.13
C SER A 68 4.70 -11.41 -11.99
N ARG A 69 4.21 -12.19 -12.95
CA ARG A 69 4.43 -13.64 -13.02
C ARG A 69 5.90 -14.02 -13.32
N SER A 70 6.75 -13.05 -13.63
CA SER A 70 8.15 -13.31 -13.96
C SER A 70 8.88 -14.02 -12.81
N ASP A 71 9.57 -15.10 -13.14
CA ASP A 71 10.42 -15.82 -12.18
C ASP A 71 11.62 -14.97 -11.74
N HIS A 72 12.05 -14.03 -12.58
CA HIS A 72 13.12 -13.08 -12.29
C HIS A 72 12.68 -11.95 -11.34
N GLU A 73 11.38 -11.74 -11.16
CA GLU A 73 10.83 -10.75 -10.23
C GLU A 73 10.46 -11.40 -8.91
N MET A 74 11.46 -11.58 -8.04
CA MET A 74 11.22 -12.05 -6.67
C MET A 74 10.79 -10.89 -5.76
N ILE A 75 10.00 -11.19 -4.73
CA ILE A 75 9.72 -10.22 -3.67
C ILE A 75 11.02 -9.98 -2.91
N GLY A 76 11.60 -8.78 -3.09
CA GLY A 76 12.86 -8.39 -2.47
C GLY A 76 12.64 -7.75 -1.10
N ARG A 77 13.30 -8.26 -0.05
CA ARG A 77 13.25 -7.66 1.31
C ARG A 77 13.65 -6.19 1.34
N VAL A 78 14.63 -5.80 0.49
CA VAL A 78 15.08 -4.40 0.39
C VAL A 78 13.96 -3.49 -0.11
N GLN A 79 13.22 -3.91 -1.15
CA GLN A 79 12.12 -3.13 -1.70
C GLN A 79 10.97 -2.98 -0.69
N VAL A 80 10.60 -4.08 -0.03
CA VAL A 80 9.59 -4.06 1.03
C VAL A 80 10.00 -3.12 2.17
N ALA A 81 11.27 -3.15 2.60
CA ALA A 81 11.76 -2.27 3.66
C ALA A 81 11.74 -0.79 3.25
N GLN A 82 12.08 -0.48 2.00
CA GLN A 82 11.98 0.87 1.44
C GLN A 82 10.53 1.35 1.38
N MET A 83 9.62 0.51 0.90
CA MET A 83 8.18 0.77 0.92
C MET A 83 7.67 1.07 2.34
N VAL A 84 8.06 0.26 3.33
CA VAL A 84 7.70 0.46 4.75
C VAL A 84 8.24 1.78 5.27
N LYS A 85 9.51 2.09 4.98
CA LYS A 85 10.16 3.33 5.38
C LYS A 85 9.39 4.54 4.86
N SER A 86 9.00 4.53 3.58
CA SER A 86 8.21 5.60 2.98
C SER A 86 6.84 5.73 3.61
N ALA A 87 6.12 4.62 3.77
CA ALA A 87 4.81 4.63 4.43
C ALA A 87 4.88 5.13 5.87
N ARG A 88 5.97 4.89 6.59
CA ARG A 88 6.19 5.45 7.94
C ARG A 88 6.41 6.95 7.94
N GLN A 89 7.10 7.49 6.93
CA GLN A 89 7.34 8.92 6.80
C GLN A 89 6.04 9.67 6.50
N ASP A 90 5.23 9.13 5.59
CA ASP A 90 4.00 9.78 5.14
C ASP A 90 2.82 9.54 6.11
N PHE A 91 2.83 8.40 6.81
CA PHE A 91 1.73 7.96 7.70
C PHE A 91 2.23 7.52 9.10
N PRO A 92 2.94 8.38 9.86
CA PRO A 92 3.61 7.99 11.11
C PRO A 92 2.67 7.48 12.21
N GLY A 93 1.42 7.95 12.25
CA GLY A 93 0.43 7.62 13.28
C GLY A 93 -0.53 6.47 12.96
N PHE A 94 -0.40 5.83 11.79
CA PHE A 94 -1.33 4.80 11.35
C PHE A 94 -0.73 3.40 11.46
N ILE A 95 -1.60 2.41 11.71
CA ILE A 95 -1.19 1.00 11.66
C ILE A 95 -0.95 0.66 10.19
N ARG A 96 0.29 0.25 9.88
CA ARG A 96 0.69 -0.17 8.55
C ARG A 96 0.70 -1.69 8.48
N ARG A 97 0.14 -2.26 7.42
CA ARG A 97 0.23 -3.70 7.12
C ARG A 97 0.87 -3.86 5.74
N PRO A 98 2.20 -3.93 5.67
CA PRO A 98 2.92 -4.01 4.41
C PRO A 98 2.63 -5.34 3.73
N LEU A 99 2.19 -5.29 2.46
CA LEU A 99 1.87 -6.47 1.68
C LEU A 99 2.76 -6.54 0.45
N ALA A 100 3.23 -7.74 0.13
CA ALA A 100 3.71 -8.03 -1.21
C ALA A 100 2.74 -8.97 -1.92
N VAL A 101 2.46 -8.68 -3.18
CA VAL A 101 1.55 -9.46 -4.02
C VAL A 101 2.36 -10.01 -5.19
N LYS A 102 2.22 -11.29 -5.49
CA LYS A 102 2.85 -11.93 -6.65
C LYS A 102 1.89 -12.84 -7.39
N MET A 103 1.83 -12.67 -8.70
CA MET A 103 1.22 -13.66 -9.59
C MET A 103 2.11 -14.90 -9.67
N LEU A 104 1.55 -16.07 -9.38
CA LEU A 104 2.26 -17.35 -9.41
C LEU A 104 2.08 -18.05 -10.76
N ALA A 105 2.93 -19.03 -11.04
CA ALA A 105 2.93 -19.75 -12.31
C ALA A 105 1.62 -20.50 -12.64
N ASP A 106 0.83 -20.86 -11.62
CA ASP A 106 -0.48 -21.51 -11.76
C ASP A 106 -1.66 -20.51 -11.79
N ASP A 107 -1.36 -19.24 -12.09
CA ASP A 107 -2.30 -18.11 -12.14
C ASP A 107 -3.03 -17.81 -10.81
N SER A 108 -2.54 -18.39 -9.70
CA SER A 108 -2.94 -17.96 -8.36
C SER A 108 -2.14 -16.73 -7.93
N ILE A 109 -2.68 -16.03 -6.93
CA ILE A 109 -2.12 -14.81 -6.35
C ILE A 109 -1.58 -15.17 -4.97
N GLY A 110 -0.27 -15.01 -4.78
CA GLY A 110 0.36 -15.04 -3.47
C GLY A 110 0.33 -13.66 -2.84
N ILE A 111 -0.13 -13.56 -1.60
CA ILE A 111 -0.06 -12.35 -0.78
C ILE A 111 0.76 -12.67 0.47
N VAL A 112 1.80 -11.88 0.72
CA VAL A 112 2.67 -12.00 1.88
C VAL A 112 2.53 -10.73 2.70
N GLU A 113 2.21 -10.87 3.98
CA GLU A 113 2.19 -9.77 4.93
C GLU A 113 3.50 -9.76 5.72
N PHE A 114 4.15 -8.59 5.75
CA PHE A 114 5.39 -8.38 6.48
C PHE A 114 5.18 -7.60 7.76
N SER A 115 6.16 -7.67 8.66
CA SER A 115 6.24 -6.74 9.77
C SER A 115 6.48 -5.32 9.28
N ASP A 116 5.92 -4.36 10.02
CA ASP A 116 6.22 -2.95 9.84
C ASP A 116 7.65 -2.70 10.37
N GLN A 117 8.67 -2.98 9.57
CA GLN A 117 10.09 -2.72 9.85
C GLN A 117 10.77 -2.08 8.63
N ALA A 118 11.51 -0.99 8.86
CA ALA A 118 12.17 -0.23 7.79
C ALA A 118 13.56 -0.77 7.41
N GLU A 119 14.10 -1.72 8.18
CA GLU A 119 15.40 -2.35 7.91
C GLU A 119 15.18 -3.74 7.28
N PRO A 120 15.84 -4.05 6.13
CA PRO A 120 15.63 -5.30 5.41
C PRO A 120 15.82 -6.55 6.26
N ASP A 121 16.81 -6.54 7.16
CA ASP A 121 17.14 -7.69 8.02
C ASP A 121 16.18 -7.86 9.20
N ALA A 122 15.50 -6.78 9.60
CA ALA A 122 14.49 -6.81 10.67
C ALA A 122 13.11 -7.26 10.16
N LEU A 123 12.88 -7.27 8.84
CA LEU A 123 11.63 -7.75 8.26
C LEU A 123 11.38 -9.22 8.63
N SER A 124 10.15 -9.50 9.05
CA SER A 124 9.63 -10.83 9.29
C SER A 124 8.33 -11.03 8.53
N ILE A 125 8.03 -12.28 8.19
CA ILE A 125 6.76 -12.63 7.55
C ILE A 125 5.74 -12.89 8.64
N HIS A 126 4.64 -12.16 8.64
CA HIS A 126 3.50 -12.38 9.53
C HIS A 126 2.52 -13.39 8.97
N ALA A 127 2.23 -13.32 7.66
CA ALA A 127 1.29 -14.24 7.02
C ALA A 127 1.64 -14.46 5.55
N VAL A 128 1.28 -15.64 5.05
CA VAL A 128 1.29 -15.96 3.62
C VAL A 128 -0.08 -16.53 3.29
N ARG A 129 -0.74 -15.95 2.28
CA ARG A 129 -2.04 -16.41 1.79
C ARG A 129 -1.98 -16.56 0.28
N ARG A 130 -2.73 -17.52 -0.23
CA ARG A 130 -2.80 -17.82 -1.66
C ARG A 130 -4.26 -17.81 -2.09
N TYR A 131 -4.54 -17.10 -3.16
CA TYR A 131 -5.89 -16.91 -3.69
C TYR A 131 -5.92 -17.33 -5.15
N ARG A 132 -7.06 -17.83 -5.60
CA ARG A 132 -7.30 -18.06 -7.02
C ARG A 132 -8.50 -17.23 -7.43
N LEU A 133 -8.34 -16.42 -8.46
CA LEU A 133 -9.45 -15.68 -9.02
C LEU A 133 -10.40 -16.67 -9.69
N ILE A 134 -11.64 -16.73 -9.23
CA ILE A 134 -12.70 -17.55 -9.81
C ILE A 134 -13.71 -16.64 -10.50
N ARG A 135 -14.17 -17.00 -11.70
CA ARG A 135 -15.31 -16.32 -12.32
C ARG A 135 -16.59 -16.72 -11.59
N GLN A 136 -17.40 -15.74 -11.21
CA GLN A 136 -18.75 -16.00 -10.71
C GLN A 136 -19.55 -16.64 -11.86
N ARG A 137 -20.12 -17.83 -11.61
CA ARG A 137 -21.06 -18.45 -12.55
C ARG A 137 -22.35 -17.64 -12.48
N VAL A 138 -22.66 -16.92 -13.56
CA VAL A 138 -23.97 -16.32 -13.80
C VAL A 138 -24.89 -17.40 -14.35
#